data_AF-A0A9W9YCN4-F1
#
_entry.id   AF-A0A9W9YCN4-F1
#
_cell.length_a   1.000
_cell.length_b   1.000
_cell.length_c   1.000
_cell.angle_alpha   90.00
_cell.angle_beta   90.00
_cell.angle_gamma   90.00
#
_symmetry.space_group_name_H-M   'P 1'
#
loop_
_entity.id
_entity.type
_entity.pdbx_description
1 polymer ?
#
loop_
_entity_poly.entity_id
_entity_poly.type
_entity_poly.pdbx_seq_one_letter_code
_entity_poly.pdbx_strand_id
1 'polypeptide(L)'
;MLVYGDRTPLSNAARVIAMVWTLTGVILIGILVGFIAVSLTSVAVGVDYKLYGAKIAAISGSAEYNMGLRKNAKFDKGQIHRNFEEIYELLSSNKIVGVLVDGYMVGSKKHLFEKPFLRIYRVYDYSAVYGVATGGDSRKLGKCFHNYIQKNIARIFQHVAENVEAIQESPEPLEVERSTGLFDTDSQLFKQNLMIMTGMLCCFFLAGVVWEVVYRVRQKMKIQPQDDKPVTLPCFEMRKMLEDCKTQMYNLIQELKEKHRLQRRYVLTAMKSDRKFLYEQQRTVSRNSRRTSCEDEDLTAGIVVAPQMFKKVINEEEDLEQESSGHKFVRVSFHIPTETDEN
;
A
#
# COMPACT_ATOMS: atom_id res chain seq x y z
N MET A 1 5.06 -5.12 -3.05
CA MET A 1 4.99 -5.37 -4.51
C MET A 1 5.39 -6.81 -4.74
N LEU A 2 4.41 -7.68 -5.02
CA LEU A 2 4.61 -9.13 -5.16
C LEU A 2 5.18 -9.44 -6.56
N VAL A 3 6.34 -10.06 -6.58
CA VAL A 3 7.02 -10.51 -7.80
C VAL A 3 6.45 -11.87 -8.20
N TYR A 4 5.50 -11.86 -9.14
CA TYR A 4 5.29 -13.01 -10.03
C TYR A 4 6.02 -12.68 -11.34
N GLY A 5 7.31 -13.01 -11.37
CA GLY A 5 8.23 -12.66 -12.45
C GLY A 5 8.61 -13.87 -13.28
N ASP A 6 8.07 -13.98 -14.49
CA ASP A 6 8.60 -14.85 -15.55
C ASP A 6 8.51 -14.23 -16.96
N ARG A 7 8.12 -12.96 -17.08
CA ARG A 7 8.00 -12.30 -18.39
C ARG A 7 8.72 -10.97 -18.40
N THR A 8 9.88 -10.94 -19.05
CA THR A 8 10.59 -9.70 -19.38
C THR A 8 10.21 -9.25 -20.79
N PRO A 9 9.92 -7.96 -21.02
CA PRO A 9 9.55 -7.47 -22.33
C PRO A 9 10.71 -7.59 -23.32
N LEU A 10 10.48 -8.32 -24.41
CA LEU A 10 11.45 -8.54 -25.49
C LEU A 10 11.70 -7.28 -26.33
N SER A 11 10.70 -6.40 -26.46
CA SER A 11 10.77 -5.17 -27.27
C SER A 11 11.39 -3.99 -26.51
N ASN A 12 12.25 -3.22 -27.18
CA ASN A 12 12.91 -2.03 -26.62
C ASN A 12 11.91 -0.97 -26.12
N ALA A 13 10.78 -0.78 -26.80
CA ALA A 13 9.73 0.16 -26.36
C ALA A 13 9.05 -0.30 -25.06
N ALA A 14 8.78 -1.60 -24.95
CA ALA A 14 8.15 -2.19 -23.76
C ALA A 14 9.08 -2.16 -22.53
N ARG A 15 10.41 -2.22 -22.74
CA ARG A 15 11.40 -2.00 -21.67
C ARG A 15 11.37 -0.58 -21.12
N VAL A 16 11.27 0.43 -21.99
CA VAL A 16 11.18 1.84 -21.57
C VAL A 16 9.90 2.09 -20.78
N ILE A 17 8.76 1.57 -21.25
CA ILE A 17 7.47 1.69 -20.55
C ILE A 17 7.53 1.00 -19.18
N ALA A 18 8.12 -0.19 -19.09
CA ALA A 18 8.28 -0.89 -17.82
C ALA A 18 9.17 -0.11 -16.83
N MET A 19 10.25 0.53 -17.29
CA MET A 19 11.10 1.38 -16.46
C MET A 19 10.35 2.62 -15.94
N VAL A 20 9.58 3.29 -16.80
CA VAL A 20 8.78 4.46 -16.39
C VAL A 20 7.69 4.05 -15.38
N TRP A 21 7.05 2.90 -15.59
CA TRP A 21 6.01 2.39 -14.71
C TRP A 21 6.54 2.04 -13.31
N THR A 22 7.68 1.35 -13.21
CA THR A 22 8.29 1.02 -11.91
C THR A 22 8.79 2.28 -11.21
N LEU A 23 9.36 3.24 -11.94
CA LEU A 23 9.79 4.51 -11.38
C LEU A 23 8.61 5.31 -10.81
N THR A 24 7.51 5.38 -11.56
CA THR A 24 6.29 6.06 -11.11
C THR A 24 5.70 5.38 -9.87
N GLY A 25 5.67 4.05 -9.84
CA GLY A 25 5.19 3.28 -8.69
C GLY A 25 6.02 3.54 -7.42
N VAL A 26 7.35 3.60 -7.54
CA VAL A 26 8.24 3.90 -6.41
C VAL A 26 8.03 5.34 -5.91
N ILE A 27 7.87 6.31 -6.81
CA ILE A 27 7.60 7.71 -6.44
C ILE A 27 6.25 7.83 -5.71
N LEU A 28 5.20 7.20 -6.22
CA LEU A 28 3.87 7.24 -5.60
C LEU A 28 3.85 6.59 -4.21
N ILE A 29 4.53 5.45 -4.04
CA ILE A 29 4.67 4.79 -2.73
C ILE A 29 5.47 5.70 -1.77
N GLY A 30 6.52 6.36 -2.25
CA GLY A 30 7.31 7.30 -1.44
C GLY A 30 6.48 8.48 -0.94
N ILE A 31 5.69 9.10 -1.82
CA ILE A 31 4.79 10.21 -1.46
C ILE A 31 3.73 9.74 -0.45
N LEU A 32 3.12 8.57 -0.67
CA LEU A 32 2.11 8.01 0.22
C LEU A 32 2.67 7.75 1.62
N VAL A 33 3.85 7.11 1.71
CA VAL A 33 4.51 6.83 2.99
C VAL A 33 4.91 8.13 3.69
N GLY A 34 5.40 9.12 2.95
CA GLY A 34 5.69 10.46 3.48
C GLY A 34 4.45 11.13 4.06
N PHE A 35 3.33 11.09 3.34
CA PHE A 35 2.07 11.68 3.81
C PHE A 35 1.53 10.99 5.08
N ILE A 36 1.61 9.65 5.14
CA ILE A 36 1.22 8.88 6.33
C ILE A 36 2.13 9.24 7.51
N ALA A 37 3.45 9.31 7.29
CA ALA A 37 4.40 9.67 8.34
C ALA A 37 4.13 11.09 8.88
N VAL A 38 3.95 12.07 8.01
CA VAL A 38 3.64 13.46 8.42
C VAL A 38 2.33 13.54 9.18
N SER A 39 1.29 12.85 8.71
CA SER A 39 -0.02 12.84 9.37
C SER A 39 0.07 12.20 10.77
N LEU A 40 0.81 11.10 10.89
CA LEU A 40 1.02 10.43 12.18
C LEU A 40 1.83 11.30 13.14
N THR A 41 2.90 11.92 12.66
CA THR A 41 3.72 12.83 13.45
C THR A 41 2.92 14.05 13.89
N SER A 42 2.13 14.66 13.01
CA SER A 42 1.27 15.81 13.34
C SER A 42 0.27 15.45 14.44
N VAL A 43 -0.39 14.28 14.40
CA VAL A 43 -1.33 13.86 15.46
C VAL A 43 -0.60 13.54 16.78
N ALA A 44 0.58 12.93 16.72
CA ALA A 44 1.35 12.60 17.93
C ALA A 44 1.92 13.86 18.62
N VAL A 45 2.18 14.92 17.84
CA VAL A 45 2.74 16.17 18.34
C VAL A 45 1.63 17.17 18.70
N GLY A 46 0.54 17.22 17.94
CA GLY A 46 -0.62 18.11 18.08
C GLY A 46 -1.62 17.68 19.16
N VAL A 47 -1.13 17.12 20.26
CA VAL A 47 -2.01 16.82 21.40
C VAL A 47 -2.38 18.14 22.06
N ASP A 48 -3.57 18.64 21.75
CA ASP A 48 -4.14 19.76 22.49
C ASP A 48 -4.43 19.29 23.93
N TYR A 49 -3.60 19.70 24.90
CA TYR A 49 -3.84 19.44 26.32
C TYR A 49 -5.06 20.23 26.78
N LYS A 50 -6.24 19.65 26.57
CA LYS A 50 -7.49 20.15 27.13
C LYS A 50 -7.42 20.05 28.64
N LEU A 51 -7.80 21.12 29.33
CA LEU A 51 -7.88 21.15 30.80
C LEU A 51 -8.86 20.11 31.35
N TYR A 52 -9.83 19.70 30.52
CA TYR A 52 -10.81 18.68 30.84
C TYR A 52 -10.15 17.30 31.02
N GLY A 53 -10.29 16.72 32.22
CA GLY A 53 -9.76 15.39 32.52
C GLY A 53 -8.25 15.31 32.71
N ALA A 54 -7.51 16.41 32.50
CA ALA A 54 -6.07 16.49 32.75
C ALA A 54 -5.78 16.50 34.26
N LYS A 55 -4.69 15.81 34.66
CA LYS A 55 -4.21 15.82 36.05
C LYS A 55 -3.34 17.07 36.26
N ILE A 56 -3.91 18.07 36.89
CA ILE A 56 -3.26 19.36 37.12
C ILE A 56 -3.16 19.69 38.60
N ALA A 57 -2.21 20.55 38.95
CA ALA A 57 -2.13 21.17 40.28
C ALA A 57 -2.50 22.65 40.21
N ALA A 58 -3.05 23.15 41.31
CA ALA A 58 -3.23 24.57 41.59
C ALA A 58 -3.21 24.74 43.11
N ILE A 59 -2.96 25.96 43.59
CA ILE A 59 -2.99 26.25 45.02
C ILE A 59 -4.42 26.09 45.54
N SER A 60 -4.61 25.34 46.62
CA SER A 60 -5.95 25.09 47.15
C SER A 60 -6.62 26.40 47.63
N GLY A 61 -7.90 26.58 47.27
CA GLY A 61 -8.67 27.78 47.61
C GLY A 61 -8.36 29.01 46.76
N SER A 62 -7.47 28.90 45.79
CA SER A 62 -7.16 29.97 44.83
C SER A 62 -8.22 30.10 43.73
N ALA A 63 -8.19 31.20 42.98
CA ALA A 63 -9.10 31.41 41.85
C ALA A 63 -8.82 30.40 40.72
N GLU A 64 -7.56 30.03 40.54
CA GLU A 64 -7.02 29.08 39.59
C GLU A 64 -7.53 27.67 39.87
N TYR A 65 -7.55 27.26 41.15
CA TYR A 65 -8.13 26.00 41.57
C TYR A 65 -9.64 25.93 41.26
N ASN A 66 -10.38 27.00 41.60
CA ASN A 66 -11.81 27.08 41.29
C ASN A 66 -12.09 27.08 39.78
N MET A 67 -11.25 27.76 39.00
CA MET A 67 -11.33 27.76 37.54
C MET A 67 -11.11 26.36 36.96
N GLY A 68 -10.08 25.64 37.41
CA GLY A 68 -9.84 24.27 36.98
C GLY A 68 -10.98 23.33 37.37
N LEU A 69 -11.59 23.52 38.55
CA LEU A 69 -12.74 22.73 38.99
C LEU A 69 -13.95 22.96 38.08
N ARG A 70 -14.24 24.22 37.72
CA ARG A 70 -15.31 24.58 36.75
C ARG A 70 -15.06 24.02 35.35
N LYS A 71 -13.81 23.73 35.01
CA LYS A 71 -13.39 23.12 33.73
C LYS A 71 -13.25 21.59 33.81
N ASN A 72 -13.68 20.95 34.90
CA ASN A 72 -13.58 19.51 35.15
C ASN A 72 -12.15 18.96 35.05
N ALA A 73 -11.17 19.72 35.54
CA ALA A 73 -9.81 19.24 35.68
C ALA A 73 -9.69 18.28 36.88
N LYS A 74 -8.74 17.34 36.83
CA LYS A 74 -8.51 16.36 37.89
C LYS A 74 -7.43 16.88 38.85
N PHE A 75 -7.83 17.23 40.05
CA PHE A 75 -6.92 17.56 41.15
C PHE A 75 -6.66 16.35 42.03
N ASP A 76 -5.46 16.25 42.60
CA ASP A 76 -5.15 15.22 43.59
C ASP A 76 -5.87 15.54 44.91
N LYS A 77 -6.84 14.72 45.30
CA LYS A 77 -7.65 14.94 46.50
C LYS A 77 -6.87 14.70 47.79
N GLY A 78 -5.74 13.99 47.72
CA GLY A 78 -4.94 13.61 48.88
C GLY A 78 -3.85 14.60 49.27
N GLN A 79 -3.49 15.54 48.39
CA GLN A 79 -2.40 16.49 48.61
C GLN A 79 -2.90 17.92 48.41
N ILE A 80 -2.94 18.69 49.50
CA ILE A 80 -3.34 20.10 49.47
C ILE A 80 -2.07 20.92 49.23
N HIS A 81 -1.86 21.35 48.00
CA HIS A 81 -0.74 22.21 47.67
C HIS A 81 -0.99 23.64 48.15
N ARG A 82 -0.12 24.12 49.04
CA ARG A 82 -0.21 25.48 49.59
C ARG A 82 0.85 26.41 49.04
N ASN A 83 1.92 25.85 48.48
CA ASN A 83 3.06 26.63 48.04
C ASN A 83 3.50 26.26 46.61
N PHE A 84 4.10 27.22 45.91
CA PHE A 84 4.53 27.02 44.52
C PHE A 84 5.72 26.07 44.40
N GLU A 85 6.61 26.04 45.38
CA GLU A 85 7.77 25.13 45.40
C GLU A 85 7.33 23.66 45.47
N GLU A 86 6.27 23.35 46.22
CA GLU A 86 5.69 22.00 46.30
C GLU A 86 5.11 21.57 44.95
N ILE A 87 4.41 22.49 44.28
CA ILE A 87 3.89 22.26 42.93
C ILE A 87 5.03 22.06 41.93
N TYR A 88 6.12 22.81 42.07
CA TYR A 88 7.31 22.66 41.24
C TYR A 88 7.96 21.27 41.39
N GLU A 89 8.08 20.75 42.61
CA GLU A 89 8.59 19.38 42.83
C GLU A 89 7.69 18.32 42.19
N LEU A 90 6.37 18.53 42.18
CA LEU A 90 5.42 17.62 41.54
C LEU A 90 5.51 17.67 40.00
N LEU A 91 5.73 18.86 39.44
CA LEU A 91 6.03 19.04 38.01
C LEU A 91 7.35 18.34 37.65
N SER A 92 8.41 18.56 38.44
CA SER A 92 9.72 17.97 38.20
C SER A 92 9.74 16.45 38.36
N SER A 93 8.87 15.90 39.21
CA SER A 93 8.74 14.44 39.41
C SER A 93 7.76 13.77 38.45
N ASN A 94 7.24 14.49 37.43
CA ASN A 94 6.26 14.00 36.45
C ASN A 94 5.00 13.39 37.08
N LYS A 95 4.63 13.78 38.31
CA LYS A 95 3.43 13.28 39.00
C LYS A 95 2.15 13.96 38.52
N ILE A 96 2.29 15.14 37.93
CA ILE A 96 1.23 15.99 37.38
C ILE A 96 1.61 16.43 35.97
N VAL A 97 0.62 16.66 35.11
CA VAL A 97 0.82 17.01 33.70
C VAL A 97 1.03 18.51 33.53
N GLY A 98 0.48 19.33 34.43
CA GLY A 98 0.61 20.77 34.37
C GLY A 98 0.10 21.46 35.63
N VAL A 99 0.27 22.78 35.65
CA VAL A 99 -0.16 23.66 36.73
C VAL A 99 -0.99 24.81 36.16
N LEU A 100 -2.02 25.24 36.89
CA LEU A 100 -2.69 26.52 36.66
C LEU A 100 -2.10 27.57 37.60
N VAL A 101 -1.56 28.65 37.01
CA VAL A 101 -0.93 29.76 37.73
C VAL A 101 -1.32 31.06 37.04
N ASP A 102 -1.52 32.12 37.82
CA ASP A 102 -1.72 33.45 37.27
C ASP A 102 -0.49 34.01 36.54
N GLY A 103 -0.75 34.82 35.50
CA GLY A 103 0.29 35.42 34.67
C GLY A 103 1.23 36.36 35.44
N TYR A 104 0.72 37.16 36.39
CA TYR A 104 1.59 38.04 37.17
C TYR A 104 2.55 37.24 38.06
N MET A 105 2.12 36.10 38.58
CA MET A 105 2.97 35.21 39.38
C MET A 105 4.07 34.57 38.54
N VAL A 106 3.76 34.14 37.32
CA VAL A 106 4.76 33.59 36.38
C VAL A 106 5.79 34.67 36.02
N GLY A 107 5.35 35.89 35.69
CA GLY A 107 6.25 37.00 35.34
C GLY A 107 7.12 37.48 36.50
N SER A 108 6.60 37.46 37.73
CA SER A 108 7.37 37.83 38.94
C SER A 108 8.37 36.75 39.37
N LYS A 109 8.08 35.46 39.11
CA LYS A 109 8.90 34.31 39.52
C LYS A 109 9.49 33.56 38.33
N LYS A 110 9.95 34.29 37.32
CA LYS A 110 10.49 33.75 36.06
C LYS A 110 11.51 32.62 36.26
N HIS A 111 12.43 32.74 37.22
CA HIS A 111 13.45 31.72 37.50
C HIS A 111 12.92 30.30 37.84
N LEU A 112 11.67 30.18 38.32
CA LEU A 112 11.03 28.89 38.60
C LEU A 112 10.40 28.27 37.34
N PHE A 113 10.01 29.11 36.38
CA PHE A 113 9.28 28.70 35.18
C PHE A 113 10.16 28.71 33.91
N GLU A 114 11.29 29.40 33.92
CA GLU A 114 12.28 29.44 32.84
C GLU A 114 13.22 28.23 32.92
N LYS A 115 12.64 27.04 32.75
CA LYS A 115 13.35 25.76 32.72
C LYS A 115 13.08 25.06 31.40
N PRO A 116 14.05 24.32 30.83
CA PRO A 116 13.88 23.66 29.54
C PRO A 116 12.79 22.58 29.52
N PHE A 117 12.36 22.10 30.70
CA PHE A 117 11.29 21.10 30.83
C PHE A 117 9.91 21.71 31.13
N LEU A 118 9.81 23.02 31.35
CA LEU A 118 8.55 23.73 31.60
C LEU A 118 8.23 24.63 30.44
N ARG A 119 6.98 24.59 29.97
CA ARG A 119 6.50 25.46 28.91
C ARG A 119 5.10 25.95 29.24
N ILE A 120 4.84 27.20 28.92
CA ILE A 120 3.49 27.77 28.95
C ILE A 120 2.73 27.18 27.77
N TYR A 121 1.81 26.27 28.09
CA TYR A 121 1.03 25.55 27.09
C TYR A 121 -0.11 26.41 26.52
N ARG A 122 -0.84 27.12 27.39
CA ARG A 122 -1.99 27.93 27.02
C ARG A 122 -2.23 29.04 28.04
N VAL A 123 -2.47 30.24 27.54
CA VAL A 123 -2.98 31.36 28.34
C VAL A 123 -4.50 31.34 28.25
N TYR A 124 -5.16 31.35 29.41
CA TYR A 124 -6.61 31.49 29.47
C TYR A 124 -6.95 32.94 29.78
N ASP A 125 -7.81 33.53 28.94
CA ASP A 125 -8.39 34.84 29.24
C ASP A 125 -9.41 34.70 30.38
N TYR A 126 -8.90 34.82 31.60
CA TYR A 126 -9.68 34.80 32.82
C TYR A 126 -9.65 36.20 33.43
N SER A 127 -10.79 36.89 33.35
CA SER A 127 -10.97 38.18 33.99
C SER A 127 -11.03 38.01 35.51
N ALA A 128 -9.87 38.05 36.16
CA ALA A 128 -9.72 38.19 37.60
C ALA A 128 -9.34 39.62 37.97
N VAL A 129 -9.79 40.08 39.13
CA VAL A 129 -9.42 41.39 39.67
C VAL A 129 -8.70 41.19 41.00
N TYR A 130 -7.52 41.78 41.11
CA TYR A 130 -6.79 41.88 42.36
C TYR A 130 -7.42 42.92 43.26
N GLY A 131 -7.75 42.53 44.49
CA GLY A 131 -8.46 43.40 45.42
C GLY A 131 -8.23 43.02 46.86
N VAL A 132 -8.65 43.92 47.75
CA VAL A 132 -8.59 43.73 49.19
C VAL A 132 -9.99 43.35 49.68
N ALA A 133 -10.11 42.20 50.32
CA ALA A 133 -11.34 41.80 50.99
C ALA A 133 -11.30 42.25 52.46
N THR A 134 -12.31 43.02 52.88
CA THR A 134 -12.49 43.41 54.28
C THR A 134 -13.59 42.57 54.93
N GLY A 135 -13.31 41.99 56.10
CA GLY A 135 -14.30 41.24 56.88
C GLY A 135 -15.19 42.14 57.73
N GLY A 136 -16.42 41.66 58.00
CA GLY A 136 -17.36 42.27 58.93
C GLY A 136 -17.91 43.63 58.47
N ASP A 137 -18.27 44.49 59.42
CA ASP A 137 -18.89 45.80 59.14
C ASP A 137 -17.87 46.92 58.88
N SER A 138 -16.68 46.56 58.37
CA SER A 138 -15.56 47.48 58.13
C SER A 138 -15.74 48.33 56.86
N ARG A 139 -16.95 48.85 56.62
CA ARG A 139 -17.32 49.60 55.41
C ARG A 139 -16.45 50.86 55.20
N LYS A 140 -16.07 51.52 56.30
CA LYS A 140 -15.18 52.70 56.25
C LYS A 140 -13.81 52.33 55.71
N LEU A 141 -13.25 51.21 56.16
CA LEU A 141 -11.94 50.75 55.73
C LEU A 141 -11.95 50.34 54.24
N GLY A 142 -13.00 49.64 53.79
CA GLY A 142 -13.19 49.33 52.37
C GLY A 142 -13.23 50.58 51.50
N LYS A 143 -13.94 51.64 51.93
CA LYS A 143 -13.94 52.93 51.21
C LYS A 143 -12.56 53.60 51.19
N CYS A 144 -11.81 53.54 52.29
CA CYS A 144 -10.45 54.08 52.33
C CYS A 144 -9.53 53.37 51.35
N PHE A 145 -9.54 52.03 51.32
CA PHE A 145 -8.76 51.25 50.35
C PHE A 145 -9.17 51.55 48.92
N HIS A 146 -10.47 51.59 48.65
CA HIS A 146 -10.98 51.92 47.31
C HIS A 146 -10.49 53.30 46.84
N ASN A 147 -10.64 54.32 47.69
CA ASN A 147 -10.17 55.69 47.38
C ASN A 147 -8.65 55.75 47.23
N TYR A 148 -7.91 55.01 48.05
CA TYR A 148 -6.45 54.95 47.95
C TYR A 148 -6.00 54.33 46.62
N ILE A 149 -6.60 53.20 46.24
CA ILE A 149 -6.29 52.51 44.98
C ILE A 149 -6.63 53.42 43.81
N GLN A 150 -7.80 54.06 43.79
CA GLN A 150 -8.19 54.98 42.71
C GLN A 150 -7.22 56.17 42.57
N LYS A 151 -6.79 56.76 43.69
CA LYS A 151 -5.85 57.90 43.66
C LYS A 151 -4.43 57.50 43.24
N ASN A 152 -4.01 56.27 43.53
CA ASN A 152 -2.64 55.81 43.30
C ASN A 152 -2.53 54.75 42.19
N ILE A 153 -3.57 54.60 41.37
CA ILE A 153 -3.65 53.51 40.39
C ILE A 153 -2.46 53.49 39.42
N ALA A 154 -2.04 54.67 38.95
CA ALA A 154 -0.87 54.81 38.06
C ALA A 154 0.42 54.32 38.72
N ARG A 155 0.64 54.66 39.99
CA ARG A 155 1.83 54.24 40.75
C ARG A 155 1.82 52.73 41.01
N ILE A 156 0.64 52.15 41.28
CA ILE A 156 0.49 50.71 41.46
C ILE A 156 0.82 49.98 40.16
N PHE A 157 0.24 50.39 39.03
CA PHE A 157 0.52 49.77 37.74
C PHE A 157 1.97 49.95 37.29
N GLN A 158 2.59 51.10 37.59
CA GLN A 158 4.01 51.29 37.33
C GLN A 158 4.86 50.29 38.13
N HIS A 159 4.56 50.10 39.41
CA HIS A 159 5.28 49.14 40.25
C HIS A 159 5.12 47.69 39.73
N VAL A 160 3.94 47.33 39.23
CA VAL A 160 3.72 46.02 38.60
C VAL A 160 4.54 45.89 37.32
N ALA A 161 4.53 46.91 36.45
CA ALA A 161 5.30 46.90 35.20
C ALA A 161 6.81 46.79 35.41
N GLU A 162 7.34 47.35 36.51
CA GLU A 162 8.76 47.27 36.86
C GLU A 162 9.18 45.90 37.44
N ASN A 163 8.24 45.14 38.01
CA ASN A 163 8.53 43.89 38.74
C ASN A 163 7.97 42.63 38.08
N VAL A 164 7.18 42.77 37.02
CA VAL A 164 6.57 41.66 36.29
C VAL A 164 7.01 41.75 34.83
N GLU A 165 7.76 40.74 34.38
CA GLU A 165 8.08 40.62 32.98
C GLU A 165 6.85 40.14 32.18
N ALA A 166 6.67 40.72 31.00
CA ALA A 166 5.61 40.30 30.09
C ALA A 166 5.84 38.85 29.66
N ILE A 167 4.82 38.01 29.86
CA ILE A 167 4.81 36.65 29.33
C ILE A 167 4.71 36.77 27.81
N GLN A 168 5.75 36.34 27.10
CA GLN A 168 5.65 36.10 25.68
C GLN A 168 4.98 34.74 25.49
N GLU A 169 3.84 34.72 24.81
CA GLU A 169 3.33 33.46 24.27
C GLU A 169 4.44 32.85 23.41
N SER A 170 4.71 31.54 23.56
CA SER A 170 5.63 30.89 22.64
C SER A 170 5.09 31.11 21.23
N PRO A 171 5.83 31.84 20.36
CA PRO A 171 5.29 32.37 19.11
C PRO A 171 4.91 31.26 18.11
N GLU A 172 5.34 30.03 18.40
CA GLU A 172 5.13 28.87 17.56
C GLU A 172 4.21 27.84 18.21
N PRO A 173 3.27 27.25 17.45
CA PRO A 173 2.50 26.10 17.91
C PRO A 173 3.44 25.02 18.46
N LEU A 174 3.02 24.29 19.49
CA LEU A 174 3.80 23.15 20.00
C LEU A 174 4.15 22.14 18.91
N GLU A 175 3.31 22.03 17.89
CA GLU A 175 3.55 21.25 16.67
C GLU A 175 4.80 21.68 15.91
N VAL A 176 4.99 22.99 15.77
CA VAL A 176 6.14 23.58 15.10
C VAL A 176 7.37 23.47 16.00
N GLU A 177 7.27 23.75 17.31
CA GLU A 177 8.44 23.65 18.21
C GLU A 177 8.95 22.21 18.43
N ARG A 178 8.08 21.19 18.36
CA ARG A 178 8.53 19.78 18.45
C ARG A 178 9.01 19.21 17.12
N SER A 179 8.57 19.80 16.01
CA SER A 179 9.06 19.43 14.66
C SER A 179 10.26 20.27 14.23
N THR A 180 10.49 21.43 14.85
CA THR A 180 11.71 22.21 14.71
C THR A 180 12.89 21.39 15.23
N GLY A 181 13.97 21.42 14.46
CA GLY A 181 15.10 20.51 14.63
C GLY A 181 15.00 19.22 13.79
N LEU A 182 13.82 18.59 13.67
CA LEU A 182 13.69 17.33 12.91
C LEU A 182 13.41 17.57 11.41
N PHE A 183 12.58 18.56 11.09
CA PHE A 183 12.18 18.91 9.72
C PHE A 183 12.42 20.37 9.35
N ASP A 184 13.08 21.12 10.24
CA ASP A 184 13.35 22.53 9.99
C ASP A 184 14.47 22.69 8.96
N THR A 185 14.27 23.56 7.99
CA THR A 185 15.22 23.77 6.89
C THR A 185 16.54 24.32 7.42
N ASP A 186 16.53 24.98 8.59
CA ASP A 186 17.70 25.52 9.24
C ASP A 186 18.38 24.60 10.26
N SER A 187 17.79 23.44 10.58
CA SER A 187 18.44 22.53 11.52
C SER A 187 19.67 21.86 10.90
N GLN A 188 20.74 21.79 11.69
CA GLN A 188 22.00 21.15 11.28
C GLN A 188 21.80 19.67 10.97
N LEU A 189 20.91 19.00 11.71
CA LEU A 189 20.58 17.59 11.52
C LEU A 189 19.84 17.34 10.21
N PHE A 190 18.90 18.22 9.83
CA PHE A 190 18.19 18.12 8.57
C PHE A 190 19.13 18.34 7.39
N LYS A 191 19.97 19.40 7.42
CA LYS A 191 20.96 19.68 6.38
C LYS A 191 21.97 18.52 6.21
N GLN A 192 22.44 17.94 7.32
CA GLN A 192 23.39 16.82 7.29
C GLN A 192 22.75 15.56 6.71
N ASN A 193 21.55 15.20 7.15
CA ASN A 193 20.84 14.02 6.64
C ASN A 193 20.46 14.20 5.16
N LEU A 194 20.01 15.39 4.76
CA LEU A 194 19.71 15.71 3.37
C LEU A 194 20.96 15.55 2.50
N MET A 195 22.10 16.09 2.93
CA MET A 195 23.37 15.97 2.22
C MET A 195 23.82 14.52 2.07
N ILE A 196 23.69 13.71 3.13
CA ILE A 196 24.04 12.28 3.11
C ILE A 196 23.12 11.51 2.15
N MET A 197 21.81 11.77 2.18
CA MET A 197 20.84 11.09 1.31
C MET A 197 21.03 11.45 -0.16
N THR A 198 21.24 12.73 -0.47
CA THR A 198 21.57 13.19 -1.83
C THR A 198 22.92 12.63 -2.30
N GLY A 199 23.93 12.59 -1.42
CA GLY A 199 25.22 12.00 -1.71
C GLY A 199 25.13 10.52 -2.04
N MET A 200 24.41 9.73 -1.24
CA MET A 200 24.19 8.31 -1.50
C MET A 200 23.44 8.08 -2.82
N LEU A 201 22.39 8.86 -3.10
CA LEU A 201 21.63 8.78 -4.34
C LEU A 201 22.53 9.02 -5.56
N CYS A 202 23.34 10.08 -5.53
CA CYS A 202 24.31 10.39 -6.59
C CYS A 202 25.34 9.26 -6.76
N CYS A 203 25.87 8.71 -5.68
CA CYS A 203 26.80 7.58 -5.74
C CYS A 203 26.17 6.34 -6.40
N PHE A 204 24.95 5.97 -6.02
CA PHE A 204 24.25 4.84 -6.65
C PHE A 204 23.95 5.09 -8.12
N PHE A 205 23.58 6.31 -8.48
CA PHE A 205 23.36 6.68 -9.88
C PHE A 205 24.64 6.58 -10.71
N LEU A 206 25.75 7.12 -10.20
CA LEU A 206 27.06 7.02 -10.84
C LEU A 206 27.53 5.57 -10.94
N ALA A 207 27.36 4.77 -9.89
CA ALA A 207 27.70 3.34 -9.91
C ALA A 207 26.87 2.59 -10.96
N GLY A 208 25.58 2.90 -11.10
CA GLY A 208 24.72 2.34 -12.14
C GLY A 208 25.17 2.73 -13.55
N VAL A 209 25.55 3.99 -13.77
CA VAL A 209 26.08 4.46 -15.06
C VAL A 209 27.43 3.81 -15.37
N VAL A 210 28.35 3.75 -14.41
CA VAL A 210 29.65 3.09 -14.56
C VAL A 210 29.46 1.61 -14.85
N TRP A 211 28.55 0.93 -14.15
CA TRP A 211 28.23 -0.47 -14.42
C TRP A 211 27.71 -0.67 -15.84
N GLU A 212 26.78 0.17 -16.31
CA GLU A 212 26.24 0.11 -17.67
C GLU A 212 27.32 0.39 -18.74
N VAL A 213 28.22 1.35 -18.48
CA VAL A 213 29.35 1.65 -19.36
C VAL A 213 30.34 0.49 -19.39
N VAL A 214 30.72 -0.06 -18.23
CA VAL A 214 31.61 -1.23 -18.14
C VAL A 214 30.97 -2.46 -18.80
N TYR A 215 29.67 -2.67 -18.62
CA TYR A 215 28.93 -3.73 -19.27
C TYR A 215 28.95 -3.58 -20.80
N ARG A 216 28.66 -2.38 -21.31
CA ARG A 216 28.71 -2.08 -22.75
C ARG A 216 30.13 -2.19 -23.32
N VAL A 217 31.14 -1.72 -22.59
CA VAL A 217 32.54 -1.82 -23.00
C VAL A 217 33.01 -3.26 -22.96
N ARG A 218 32.65 -4.07 -21.96
CA ARG A 218 32.97 -5.50 -21.93
C ARG A 218 32.25 -6.28 -23.04
N GLN A 219 31.01 -5.93 -23.35
CA GLN A 219 30.32 -6.49 -24.53
C GLN A 219 31.01 -6.10 -25.83
N LYS A 220 31.48 -4.85 -25.96
CA LYS A 220 32.26 -4.38 -27.11
C LYS A 220 33.69 -4.93 -27.15
N MET A 221 34.34 -5.21 -26.03
CA MET A 221 35.66 -5.86 -25.98
C MET A 221 35.58 -7.37 -26.22
N LYS A 222 34.42 -7.98 -25.96
CA LYS A 222 34.08 -9.29 -26.52
C LYS A 222 33.92 -9.25 -28.05
N ILE A 223 33.90 -8.04 -28.64
CA ILE A 223 33.69 -7.75 -30.07
C ILE A 223 34.75 -6.72 -30.55
N GLN A 224 36.05 -7.04 -30.45
CA GLN A 224 37.10 -6.29 -31.16
C GLN A 224 38.26 -7.22 -31.57
N PRO A 225 38.92 -6.94 -32.71
CA PRO A 225 38.55 -7.29 -34.07
C PRO A 225 39.35 -8.53 -34.50
N GLN A 226 38.72 -9.70 -34.55
CA GLN A 226 39.30 -10.78 -35.35
C GLN A 226 38.90 -10.52 -36.80
N ASP A 227 39.84 -9.96 -37.55
CA ASP A 227 40.08 -10.18 -38.98
C ASP A 227 38.98 -10.99 -39.70
N ASP A 228 38.27 -10.33 -40.62
CA ASP A 228 37.35 -10.89 -41.63
C ASP A 228 36.86 -12.33 -41.39
N LYS A 229 35.98 -12.50 -40.39
CA LYS A 229 35.15 -13.71 -40.29
C LYS A 229 33.69 -13.33 -40.06
N PRO A 230 32.79 -13.64 -41.00
CA PRO A 230 31.41 -13.19 -40.96
C PRO A 230 30.67 -13.86 -39.80
N VAL A 231 29.60 -13.20 -39.33
CA VAL A 231 28.54 -13.66 -38.44
C VAL A 231 28.23 -15.16 -38.65
N THR A 232 29.01 -16.07 -38.06
CA THR A 232 28.91 -17.51 -38.34
C THR A 232 28.68 -18.35 -37.11
N LEU A 233 28.87 -17.87 -35.87
CA LEU A 233 28.63 -18.74 -34.71
C LEU A 233 27.14 -19.04 -34.46
N PRO A 234 26.24 -18.04 -34.37
CA PRO A 234 24.80 -18.32 -34.26
C PRO A 234 24.26 -18.92 -35.56
N CYS A 235 24.83 -18.52 -36.69
CA CYS A 235 24.43 -18.99 -38.01
C CYS A 235 24.86 -20.45 -38.25
N PHE A 236 25.97 -20.91 -37.68
CA PHE A 236 26.43 -22.29 -37.77
C PHE A 236 25.56 -23.21 -36.91
N GLU A 237 25.23 -22.79 -35.68
CA GLU A 237 24.35 -23.57 -34.81
C GLU A 237 22.92 -23.61 -35.37
N MET A 238 22.42 -22.47 -35.87
CA MET A 238 21.11 -22.40 -36.53
C MET A 238 21.09 -23.14 -37.87
N ARG A 239 22.19 -23.13 -38.64
CA ARG A 239 22.33 -23.93 -39.87
C ARG A 239 22.42 -25.42 -39.58
N LYS A 240 23.10 -25.82 -38.50
CA LYS A 240 23.15 -27.20 -38.04
C LYS A 240 21.78 -27.70 -37.60
N MET A 241 21.04 -26.90 -36.83
CA MET A 241 19.65 -27.22 -36.47
C MET A 241 18.72 -27.29 -37.70
N LEU A 242 18.96 -26.44 -38.70
CA LEU A 242 18.18 -26.45 -39.95
C LEU A 242 18.52 -27.65 -40.84
N GLU A 243 19.80 -28.07 -40.88
CA GLU A 243 20.24 -29.30 -41.57
C GLU A 243 19.72 -30.56 -40.87
N ASP A 244 19.73 -30.59 -39.54
CA ASP A 244 19.13 -31.68 -38.75
C ASP A 244 17.62 -31.75 -38.97
N CYS A 245 16.92 -30.60 -38.94
CA CYS A 245 15.48 -30.54 -39.21
C CYS A 245 15.16 -30.98 -40.65
N LYS A 246 15.95 -30.53 -41.65
CA LYS A 246 15.79 -30.94 -43.05
C LYS A 246 15.97 -32.45 -43.22
N THR A 247 16.95 -33.02 -42.52
CA THR A 247 17.22 -34.47 -42.56
C THR A 247 16.10 -35.26 -41.88
N GLN A 248 15.60 -34.78 -40.74
CA GLN A 248 14.44 -35.37 -40.06
C GLN A 248 13.17 -35.32 -40.92
N MET A 249 12.89 -34.18 -41.56
CA MET A 249 11.76 -34.04 -42.49
C MET A 249 11.89 -34.99 -43.67
N TYR A 250 13.08 -35.11 -44.27
CA TYR A 250 13.30 -35.99 -45.41
C TYR A 250 13.08 -37.47 -45.04
N ASN A 251 13.57 -37.88 -43.88
CA ASN A 251 13.36 -39.24 -43.37
C ASN A 251 11.89 -39.51 -43.07
N LEU A 252 11.18 -38.56 -42.47
CA LEU A 252 9.74 -38.68 -42.19
C LEU A 252 8.91 -38.76 -43.48
N ILE A 253 9.25 -37.97 -44.50
CA ILE A 253 8.61 -38.03 -45.82
C ILE A 253 8.86 -39.38 -46.50
N GLN A 254 10.07 -39.93 -46.41
CA GLN A 254 10.38 -41.26 -46.97
C GLN A 254 9.61 -42.35 -46.24
N GLU A 255 9.56 -42.31 -44.91
CA GLU A 255 8.81 -43.27 -44.11
C GLU A 255 7.30 -43.22 -44.42
N LEU A 256 6.74 -42.00 -44.54
CA LEU A 256 5.34 -41.82 -44.95
C LEU A 256 5.11 -42.30 -46.39
N LYS A 257 6.04 -42.09 -47.31
CA LYS A 257 5.95 -42.57 -48.71
C LYS A 257 5.97 -44.09 -48.79
N GLU A 258 6.78 -44.75 -47.99
CA GLU A 258 6.81 -46.21 -47.90
C GLU A 258 5.53 -46.77 -47.28
N LYS A 259 5.07 -46.19 -46.16
CA LYS A 259 3.78 -46.55 -45.55
C LYS A 259 2.63 -46.37 -46.53
N HIS A 260 2.60 -45.26 -47.26
CA HIS A 260 1.55 -45.01 -48.26
C HIS A 260 1.63 -45.98 -49.44
N ARG A 261 2.83 -46.41 -49.87
CA ARG A 261 3.01 -47.46 -50.90
C ARG A 261 2.49 -48.81 -50.42
N LEU A 262 2.72 -49.16 -49.15
CA LEU A 262 2.23 -50.40 -48.54
C LEU A 262 0.71 -50.38 -48.40
N GLN A 263 0.14 -49.28 -47.88
CA GLN A 263 -1.30 -49.11 -47.77
C GLN A 263 -1.98 -49.16 -49.14
N ARG A 264 -1.41 -48.53 -50.17
CA ARG A 264 -1.96 -48.61 -51.54
C ARG A 264 -1.92 -50.04 -52.09
N ARG A 265 -0.87 -50.82 -51.80
CA ARG A 265 -0.83 -52.24 -52.16
C ARG A 265 -1.89 -53.05 -51.41
N TYR A 266 -2.05 -52.80 -50.12
CA TYR A 266 -3.05 -53.47 -49.28
C TYR A 266 -4.47 -53.20 -49.76
N VAL A 267 -4.80 -51.94 -50.06
CA VAL A 267 -6.11 -51.55 -50.63
C VAL A 267 -6.31 -52.17 -52.01
N LEU A 268 -5.29 -52.20 -52.88
CA LEU A 268 -5.40 -52.85 -54.18
C LEU A 268 -5.59 -54.37 -54.07
N THR A 269 -4.96 -55.03 -53.10
CA THR A 269 -5.20 -56.45 -52.83
C THR A 269 -6.58 -56.69 -52.23
N ALA A 270 -7.06 -55.83 -51.34
CA ALA A 270 -8.41 -55.88 -50.80
C ALA A 270 -9.46 -55.70 -51.91
N MET A 271 -9.31 -54.69 -52.77
CA MET A 271 -10.19 -54.47 -53.92
C MET A 271 -10.16 -55.63 -54.94
N LYS A 272 -9.00 -56.27 -55.15
CA LYS A 272 -8.92 -57.48 -55.98
C LYS A 272 -9.61 -58.66 -55.33
N SER A 273 -9.49 -58.82 -54.01
CA SER A 273 -10.19 -59.84 -53.23
C SER A 273 -11.71 -59.64 -53.27
N ASP A 274 -12.19 -58.40 -53.07
CA ASP A 274 -13.60 -58.03 -53.17
C ASP A 274 -14.16 -58.23 -54.58
N ARG A 275 -13.41 -57.85 -55.63
CA ARG A 275 -13.81 -58.15 -57.01
C ARG A 275 -13.91 -59.65 -57.24
N LYS A 276 -12.98 -60.44 -56.71
CA LYS A 276 -13.00 -61.91 -56.85
C LYS A 276 -14.19 -62.52 -56.11
N PHE A 277 -14.51 -62.01 -54.93
CA PHE A 277 -15.70 -62.38 -54.15
C PHE A 277 -16.99 -62.02 -54.91
N LEU A 278 -17.08 -60.81 -55.47
CA LEU A 278 -18.20 -60.39 -56.32
C LEU A 278 -18.36 -61.27 -57.56
N TYR A 279 -17.27 -61.64 -58.23
CA TYR A 279 -17.31 -62.57 -59.37
C TYR A 279 -17.75 -63.98 -58.96
N GLU A 280 -17.30 -64.49 -57.81
CA GLU A 280 -17.74 -65.79 -57.30
C GLU A 280 -19.21 -65.78 -56.86
N GLN A 281 -19.67 -64.69 -56.24
CA GLN A 281 -21.07 -64.48 -55.87
C GLN A 281 -21.97 -64.38 -57.12
N GLN A 282 -21.51 -63.70 -58.17
CA GLN A 282 -22.25 -63.62 -59.43
C GLN A 282 -22.27 -64.97 -60.17
N ARG A 283 -21.23 -65.79 -60.02
CA ARG A 283 -21.17 -67.16 -60.55
C ARG A 283 -22.08 -68.13 -59.80
N THR A 284 -22.24 -68.00 -58.48
CA THR A 284 -23.20 -68.79 -57.69
C THR A 284 -24.64 -68.35 -57.95
N VAL A 285 -24.90 -67.05 -58.12
CA VAL A 285 -26.22 -66.53 -58.54
C VAL A 285 -26.59 -67.01 -59.96
N SER A 286 -25.67 -67.01 -60.92
CA SER A 286 -25.93 -67.60 -62.26
C SER A 286 -26.04 -69.13 -62.26
N ARG A 287 -25.51 -69.83 -61.25
CA ARG A 287 -25.66 -71.29 -61.09
C ARG A 287 -26.98 -71.66 -60.40
N ASN A 288 -27.46 -70.85 -59.46
CA ASN A 288 -28.79 -71.00 -58.86
C ASN A 288 -29.91 -70.54 -59.79
N SER A 289 -29.71 -69.47 -60.59
CA SER A 289 -30.67 -69.01 -61.60
C SER A 289 -30.82 -69.96 -62.81
N ARG A 290 -30.00 -71.03 -62.90
CA ARG A 290 -30.14 -72.13 -63.88
C ARG A 290 -30.69 -73.43 -63.27
N ARG A 291 -31.07 -73.43 -62.00
CA ARG A 291 -31.68 -74.60 -61.33
C ARG A 291 -33.07 -74.36 -60.77
N THR A 292 -33.56 -73.12 -60.78
CA THR A 292 -34.96 -72.78 -60.51
C THR A 292 -35.57 -72.06 -61.71
N SER A 293 -35.73 -72.84 -62.78
CA SER A 293 -36.75 -72.65 -63.81
C SER A 293 -37.30 -74.04 -64.06
N CYS A 294 -38.18 -74.45 -63.13
CA CYS A 294 -39.28 -75.41 -63.25
C CYS A 294 -39.80 -75.69 -61.83
N GLU A 295 -41.10 -75.45 -61.67
CA GLU A 295 -42.03 -75.88 -60.61
C GLU A 295 -42.17 -75.02 -59.34
N ASP A 296 -43.45 -74.91 -59.00
CA ASP A 296 -44.14 -74.02 -58.07
C ASP A 296 -44.06 -74.46 -56.58
N GLU A 297 -44.50 -73.51 -55.74
CA GLU A 297 -45.03 -73.64 -54.36
C GLU A 297 -44.12 -74.22 -53.27
N ASP A 298 -43.54 -73.36 -52.43
CA ASP A 298 -44.14 -73.01 -51.13
C ASP A 298 -43.18 -72.21 -50.24
N LEU A 299 -43.80 -71.29 -49.51
CA LEU A 299 -43.45 -70.66 -48.23
C LEU A 299 -42.02 -70.67 -47.64
N THR A 300 -41.79 -69.57 -46.91
CA THR A 300 -40.91 -69.36 -45.73
C THR A 300 -39.43 -68.93 -45.90
N ALA A 301 -39.23 -67.65 -45.54
CA ALA A 301 -38.25 -67.11 -44.60
C ALA A 301 -36.74 -67.42 -44.75
N GLY A 302 -35.92 -66.35 -44.73
CA GLY A 302 -34.50 -66.48 -44.40
C GLY A 302 -33.62 -65.28 -44.71
N ILE A 303 -33.52 -64.36 -43.74
CA ILE A 303 -32.58 -63.22 -43.66
C ILE A 303 -31.12 -63.71 -43.63
N VAL A 304 -30.18 -63.10 -44.37
CA VAL A 304 -28.79 -62.92 -43.91
C VAL A 304 -28.17 -61.60 -44.43
N VAL A 305 -28.21 -60.60 -43.55
CA VAL A 305 -27.20 -59.60 -43.15
C VAL A 305 -25.99 -59.33 -44.08
N ALA A 306 -25.86 -58.06 -44.46
CA ALA A 306 -24.65 -57.44 -45.02
C ALA A 306 -23.66 -57.03 -43.91
N PRO A 307 -22.33 -57.20 -44.05
CA PRO A 307 -21.36 -56.69 -43.08
C PRO A 307 -21.13 -55.20 -43.28
N GLN A 308 -21.39 -54.43 -42.21
CA GLN A 308 -20.98 -53.03 -42.10
C GLN A 308 -19.47 -52.94 -41.89
N MET A 309 -18.76 -52.29 -42.81
CA MET A 309 -17.39 -51.80 -42.60
C MET A 309 -17.23 -50.45 -43.32
N PHE A 310 -18.04 -49.46 -42.93
CA PHE A 310 -17.80 -48.05 -43.24
C PHE A 310 -18.56 -47.17 -42.24
N LYS A 311 -18.14 -47.21 -40.97
CA LYS A 311 -18.53 -46.24 -39.95
C LYS A 311 -17.52 -46.26 -38.79
N LYS A 312 -16.40 -45.57 -38.99
CA LYS A 312 -15.53 -45.15 -37.87
C LYS A 312 -14.59 -44.00 -38.25
N VAL A 313 -15.11 -42.92 -38.85
CA VAL A 313 -14.41 -41.62 -38.95
C VAL A 313 -15.45 -40.49 -39.05
N ILE A 314 -16.50 -40.49 -38.20
CA ILE A 314 -17.33 -39.32 -37.90
C ILE A 314 -17.95 -39.65 -36.53
N ASN A 315 -17.27 -39.26 -35.45
CA ASN A 315 -17.71 -39.15 -34.05
C ASN A 315 -16.47 -39.16 -33.16
N GLU A 316 -15.70 -38.08 -33.24
CA GLU A 316 -14.71 -37.65 -32.24
C GLU A 316 -14.34 -36.18 -32.54
N GLU A 317 -15.38 -35.38 -32.77
CA GLU A 317 -15.28 -33.93 -32.98
C GLU A 317 -16.59 -33.30 -32.47
N GLU A 318 -16.83 -33.47 -31.17
CA GLU A 318 -17.84 -32.77 -30.36
C GLU A 318 -17.37 -32.87 -28.90
N ASP A 319 -16.24 -32.23 -28.60
CA ASP A 319 -15.81 -31.90 -27.25
C ASP A 319 -14.82 -30.74 -27.36
N LEU A 320 -15.34 -29.58 -27.78
CA LEU A 320 -14.77 -28.24 -27.56
C LEU A 320 -15.75 -27.20 -28.09
N GLU A 321 -16.06 -26.23 -27.22
CA GLU A 321 -16.79 -24.97 -27.47
C GLU A 321 -18.33 -25.00 -27.52
N GLN A 322 -18.94 -24.82 -26.34
CA GLN A 322 -19.69 -23.59 -26.01
C GLN A 322 -20.01 -23.61 -24.51
N GLU A 323 -19.44 -22.74 -23.68
CA GLU A 323 -19.62 -21.29 -23.57
C GLU A 323 -20.47 -20.96 -22.33
N SER A 324 -19.81 -20.25 -21.41
CA SER A 324 -20.34 -19.15 -20.60
C SER A 324 -21.61 -19.37 -19.77
N SER A 325 -21.44 -19.35 -18.44
CA SER A 325 -22.02 -18.34 -17.55
C SER A 325 -22.34 -18.95 -16.18
N GLY A 326 -21.67 -18.49 -15.13
CA GLY A 326 -21.95 -18.96 -13.78
C GLY A 326 -21.03 -18.44 -12.69
N HIS A 327 -20.56 -17.19 -12.76
CA HIS A 327 -19.91 -16.56 -11.62
C HIS A 327 -20.96 -16.27 -10.53
N LYS A 328 -20.95 -17.10 -9.48
CA LYS A 328 -21.63 -16.81 -8.21
C LYS A 328 -20.95 -15.62 -7.54
N PHE A 329 -21.57 -14.45 -7.64
CA PHE A 329 -21.32 -13.33 -6.75
C PHE A 329 -21.96 -13.63 -5.39
N VAL A 330 -21.15 -13.82 -4.35
CA VAL A 330 -21.62 -13.76 -2.97
C VAL A 330 -21.73 -12.29 -2.59
N ARG A 331 -22.96 -11.78 -2.60
CA ARG A 331 -23.33 -10.48 -2.06
C ARG A 331 -23.45 -10.62 -0.55
N VAL A 332 -22.50 -10.04 0.19
CA VAL A 332 -22.64 -9.84 1.63
C VAL A 332 -23.52 -8.60 1.81
N SER A 333 -24.79 -8.82 2.14
CA SER A 333 -25.71 -7.77 2.55
C SER A 333 -25.65 -7.64 4.07
N PHE A 334 -25.26 -6.47 4.58
CA PHE A 334 -25.43 -6.14 5.98
C PHE A 334 -26.91 -5.84 6.24
N HIS A 335 -27.52 -6.61 7.14
CA HIS A 335 -28.85 -6.34 7.65
C HIS A 335 -28.70 -5.45 8.90
N ILE A 336 -29.09 -4.18 8.78
CA ILE A 336 -29.33 -3.31 9.93
C ILE A 336 -30.82 -3.45 10.24
N PRO A 337 -31.22 -3.96 11.41
CA PRO A 337 -32.60 -3.86 11.85
C PRO A 337 -32.88 -2.42 12.27
N THR A 338 -33.78 -1.78 11.53
CA THR A 338 -34.50 -0.57 11.95
C THR A 338 -35.88 -0.99 12.45
N GLU A 339 -36.14 -0.78 13.73
CA GLU A 339 -37.46 -0.63 14.35
C GLU A 339 -37.21 -0.16 15.79
N THR A 340 -37.96 0.73 16.41
CA THR A 340 -38.94 1.75 16.03
C THR A 340 -39.18 2.51 17.33
N ASP A 341 -39.46 3.80 17.26
CA ASP A 341 -40.16 4.48 18.33
C ASP A 341 -41.51 3.78 18.56
N GLU A 342 -41.84 3.45 19.81
CA GLU A 342 -43.19 3.59 20.37
C GLU A 342 -43.17 3.35 21.89
N ASN A 343 -43.62 4.39 22.61
CA ASN A 343 -43.93 4.57 24.04
C ASN A 343 -42.80 4.77 25.07
#